data_AF-A0A4U0EP87-F1
#
_entry.id   AF-A0A4U0EP87-F1
#
_cell.length_a   1.000
_cell.length_b   1.000
_cell.length_c   1.000
_cell.angle_alpha   90.00
_cell.angle_beta   90.00
_cell.angle_gamma   90.00
#
_symmetry.space_group_name_H-M   'P 1'
#
loop_
_entity.id
_entity.type
_entity.pdbx_description
1 polymer ?
#
loop_
_entity_poly.entity_id
_entity_poly.type
_entity_poly.pdbx_seq_one_letter_code
_entity_poly.pdbx_strand_id
1 'polypeptide(L)'
;MNFIKKYWSYILGAILLLYLVIRYYKIVSGKNFEDLPQSDKLSQTGSTLTDEQSKVIADNLYKAMVSYLWGTDEKIIFNEFAKLKSGADFNKVYNAFGLRQYSTTWGNVGDPFTSEKHNLITILTNELTSKEQNKLRASNPYLSIF
;
A
#
# COMPACT_ATOMS: atom_id res chain seq x y z
N MET A 1 -41.98 4.49 -18.71
CA MET A 1 -40.75 5.25 -19.07
C MET A 1 -40.77 6.73 -18.67
N ASN A 2 -41.69 7.18 -17.80
CA ASN A 2 -41.85 8.61 -17.44
C ASN A 2 -41.21 9.01 -16.11
N PHE A 3 -40.82 8.04 -15.27
CA PHE A 3 -40.24 8.31 -13.96
C PHE A 3 -38.82 8.86 -14.07
N ILE A 4 -37.97 8.23 -14.89
CA ILE A 4 -36.58 8.66 -15.10
C ILE A 4 -36.53 10.07 -15.67
N LYS A 5 -37.39 10.41 -16.65
CA LYS A 5 -37.45 11.76 -17.23
C LYS A 5 -37.92 12.81 -16.22
N LYS A 6 -38.86 12.45 -15.32
CA LYS A 6 -39.40 13.36 -14.30
C LYS A 6 -38.38 13.66 -13.20
N TYR A 7 -37.52 12.70 -12.86
CA TYR A 7 -36.57 12.83 -11.74
C TYR A 7 -35.10 12.88 -12.17
N TRP A 8 -34.81 12.99 -13.47
CA TRP A 8 -33.46 12.98 -14.04
C TRP A 8 -32.51 14.00 -13.40
N SER A 9 -32.99 15.23 -13.13
CA SER A 9 -32.20 16.28 -12.49
C SER A 9 -31.83 15.92 -11.04
N TYR A 10 -32.73 15.29 -10.29
CA TYR A 10 -32.45 14.83 -8.92
C TYR A 10 -31.48 13.64 -8.91
N ILE A 11 -31.60 12.73 -9.89
CA ILE A 11 -30.68 11.61 -10.06
C ILE A 11 -29.27 12.14 -10.38
N LEU A 12 -29.14 13.08 -11.32
CA LEU A 12 -27.89 13.76 -11.63
C LEU A 12 -27.31 14.49 -10.41
N GLY A 13 -28.15 15.22 -9.68
CA GLY A 13 -27.76 15.90 -8.46
C GLY A 13 -27.23 14.94 -7.39
N ALA A 14 -27.89 13.81 -7.18
CA ALA A 14 -27.45 12.78 -6.24
C ALA A 14 -26.12 12.13 -6.65
N ILE A 15 -25.94 11.85 -7.95
CA ILE A 15 -24.67 11.32 -8.49
C ILE A 15 -23.54 12.34 -8.31
N LEU A 16 -23.79 13.61 -8.63
CA LEU A 16 -22.80 14.68 -8.49
C LEU A 16 -22.43 14.89 -7.02
N LEU A 17 -23.41 14.86 -6.12
CA LEU A 17 -23.21 15.03 -4.69
C LEU A 17 -22.43 13.84 -4.10
N LEU A 18 -22.76 12.62 -4.51
CA LEU A 18 -21.98 11.43 -4.15
C LEU A 18 -20.52 11.53 -4.64
N TYR A 19 -20.31 11.97 -5.88
CA TYR A 19 -18.98 12.21 -6.44
C TYR A 19 -18.19 13.26 -5.64
N LEU A 20 -18.83 14.37 -5.26
CA LEU A 20 -18.21 15.44 -4.46
C LEU A 20 -17.87 14.97 -3.04
N VAL A 21 -18.73 14.16 -2.42
CA VAL A 21 -18.47 13.56 -1.10
C VAL A 21 -17.25 12.64 -1.16
N ILE A 22 -17.16 11.77 -2.17
CA ILE A 22 -15.98 10.90 -2.37
C ILE A 22 -14.71 11.74 -2.56
N ARG A 23 -14.78 12.81 -3.38
CA ARG A 23 -13.65 13.73 -3.60
C ARG A 23 -13.23 14.44 -2.31
N TYR A 24 -14.18 14.92 -1.53
CA TYR A 24 -13.91 15.60 -0.25
C TYR A 24 -13.24 14.67 0.75
N TYR A 25 -13.75 13.43 0.91
CA TYR A 25 -13.10 12.45 1.78
C TYR A 25 -11.69 12.09 1.32
N LYS A 26 -11.43 11.98 0.01
CA LYS A 26 -10.06 11.77 -0.50
C LYS A 26 -9.10 12.91 -0.15
N ILE A 27 -9.57 14.16 -0.16
CA ILE A 27 -8.75 15.34 0.16
C ILE A 27 -8.52 15.47 1.67
N VAL A 28 -9.56 15.22 2.48
CA VAL A 28 -9.50 15.43 3.94
C VAL A 28 -8.90 14.25 4.70
N SER A 29 -9.01 13.02 4.19
CA SER A 29 -8.38 11.85 4.81
C SER A 29 -6.85 11.81 4.71
N GLY A 30 -6.23 12.84 4.14
CA GLY A 30 -4.97 13.39 4.69
C GLY A 30 -3.83 12.41 4.93
N LYS A 31 -3.67 11.40 4.08
CA LYS A 31 -2.44 10.62 3.99
C LYS A 31 -1.69 11.05 2.73
N ASN A 32 -1.17 12.28 2.75
CA ASN A 32 -0.18 12.71 1.77
C ASN A 32 1.17 12.06 2.13
N PHE A 33 1.29 10.75 1.88
CA PHE A 33 2.60 10.16 1.74
C PHE A 33 3.03 10.50 0.32
N GLU A 34 3.88 11.51 0.18
CA GLU A 34 4.68 11.62 -1.03
C GLU A 34 5.42 10.28 -1.15
N ASP A 35 5.10 9.50 -2.18
CA ASP A 35 5.93 8.36 -2.51
C ASP A 35 7.34 8.90 -2.65
N LEU A 36 8.25 8.44 -1.79
CA LEU A 36 9.67 8.67 -2.00
C LEU A 36 9.94 8.28 -3.45
N PRO A 37 10.48 9.18 -4.30
CA PRO A 37 10.78 8.83 -5.67
C PRO A 37 11.69 7.62 -5.61
N GLN A 38 11.21 6.48 -6.12
CA GLN A 38 12.03 5.28 -6.28
C GLN A 38 13.00 5.48 -7.46
N SER A 39 13.52 6.69 -7.64
CA SER A 39 14.49 7.03 -8.68
C SER A 39 15.85 6.41 -8.37
N ASP A 40 16.17 6.23 -7.08
CA ASP A 40 17.44 5.66 -6.65
C ASP A 40 17.24 4.34 -5.93
N LYS A 41 17.80 3.26 -6.49
CA LYS A 41 17.90 1.97 -5.81
C LYS A 41 18.71 2.14 -4.54
N LEU A 42 18.19 1.64 -3.42
CA LEU A 42 18.93 1.62 -2.16
C LEU A 42 20.15 0.69 -2.26
N SER A 43 21.23 1.00 -1.55
CA SER A 43 22.42 0.15 -1.54
C SER A 43 22.10 -1.23 -0.94
N GLN A 44 22.51 -2.28 -1.65
CA GLN A 44 22.30 -3.69 -1.27
C GLN A 44 23.58 -4.35 -0.76
N THR A 45 24.68 -3.58 -0.66
CA THR A 45 25.97 -4.08 -0.21
C THR A 45 25.85 -4.69 1.19
N GLY A 46 26.30 -5.93 1.34
CA GLY A 46 26.20 -6.67 2.60
C GLY A 46 24.88 -7.43 2.80
N SER A 47 23.98 -7.44 1.81
CA SER A 47 22.78 -8.29 1.87
C SER A 47 23.18 -9.77 1.79
N THR A 48 22.50 -10.58 2.60
CA THR A 48 22.62 -12.04 2.64
C THR A 48 21.58 -12.73 1.75
N LEU A 49 20.63 -11.99 1.20
CA LEU A 49 19.58 -12.51 0.32
C LEU A 49 20.06 -12.59 -1.13
N THR A 50 19.64 -13.64 -1.82
CA THR A 50 19.67 -13.72 -3.30
C THR A 50 18.59 -12.83 -3.92
N ASP A 51 18.70 -12.58 -5.22
CA ASP A 51 17.71 -11.78 -5.96
C ASP A 51 16.35 -12.50 -6.02
N GLU A 52 16.38 -13.84 -6.11
CA GLU A 52 15.19 -14.68 -6.10
C GLU A 52 14.51 -14.63 -4.72
N GLN A 53 15.26 -14.74 -3.64
CA GLN A 53 14.72 -14.65 -2.28
C GLN A 53 14.08 -13.28 -2.03
N SER A 54 14.76 -12.19 -2.41
CA SER A 54 14.22 -10.85 -2.20
C SER A 54 12.94 -10.62 -3.01
N LYS A 55 12.87 -11.14 -4.24
CA LYS A 55 11.66 -11.10 -5.07
C LYS A 55 10.51 -11.90 -4.46
N VAL A 56 10.78 -13.12 -3.97
CA VAL A 56 9.76 -13.95 -3.30
C VAL A 56 9.22 -13.25 -2.05
N ILE A 57 10.09 -12.67 -1.22
CA ILE A 57 9.68 -11.91 -0.04
C ILE A 57 8.82 -10.71 -0.44
N ALA A 58 9.25 -9.94 -1.44
CA ALA A 58 8.50 -8.78 -1.94
C ALA A 58 7.11 -9.16 -2.48
N ASP A 59 7.01 -10.27 -3.22
CA ASP A 59 5.75 -10.77 -3.74
C ASP A 59 4.82 -11.27 -2.64
N ASN A 60 5.37 -11.95 -1.62
CA ASN A 60 4.60 -12.40 -0.46
C ASN A 60 4.07 -11.21 0.36
N LEU A 61 4.89 -10.18 0.57
CA LEU A 61 4.48 -8.94 1.22
C LEU A 61 3.32 -8.28 0.45
N TYR A 62 3.46 -8.11 -0.86
CA TYR A 62 2.40 -7.53 -1.67
C TYR A 62 1.10 -8.35 -1.64
N LYS A 63 1.19 -9.68 -1.65
CA LYS A 63 0.04 -10.59 -1.54
C LYS A 63 -0.58 -10.62 -0.14
N ALA A 64 0.16 -10.31 0.91
CA ALA A 64 -0.37 -10.19 2.26
C ALA A 64 -1.18 -8.89 2.43
N MET A 65 -0.88 -7.87 1.62
CA MET A 65 -1.51 -6.54 1.61
C MET A 65 -2.73 -6.51 0.66
N VAL A 66 -3.60 -7.52 0.75
CA VAL A 66 -4.87 -7.61 -0.02
C VAL A 66 -5.99 -6.91 0.73
N SER A 67 -6.88 -6.19 0.03
CA SER A 67 -7.92 -5.42 0.72
C SER A 67 -9.34 -5.55 0.16
N TYR A 68 -10.22 -4.91 0.92
CA TYR A 68 -11.68 -4.85 1.03
C TYR A 68 -12.40 -6.05 1.64
N LEU A 69 -12.23 -7.27 1.10
CA LEU A 69 -13.01 -8.43 1.59
C LEU A 69 -12.28 -9.28 2.63
N TRP A 70 -10.95 -9.28 2.64
CA TRP A 70 -10.14 -10.24 3.40
C TRP A 70 -9.23 -9.58 4.45
N GLY A 71 -9.02 -8.26 4.36
CA GLY A 71 -8.08 -7.54 5.21
C GLY A 71 -6.62 -7.92 4.94
N THR A 72 -5.71 -7.21 5.60
CA THR A 72 -4.29 -7.50 5.53
C THR A 72 -3.94 -8.72 6.39
N ASP A 73 -3.06 -9.60 5.89
CA ASP A 73 -2.51 -10.71 6.67
C ASP A 73 -1.22 -10.25 7.36
N GLU A 74 -1.36 -9.69 8.56
CA GLU A 74 -0.21 -9.16 9.30
C GLU A 74 0.76 -10.29 9.69
N LYS A 75 0.26 -11.52 9.90
CA LYS A 75 1.10 -12.66 10.25
C LYS A 75 2.09 -12.97 9.13
N ILE A 76 1.66 -12.95 7.87
CA ILE A 76 2.57 -13.09 6.74
C ILE A 76 3.57 -11.93 6.72
N ILE A 77 3.11 -10.69 6.90
CA ILE A 77 4.00 -9.52 6.93
C ILE A 77 5.09 -9.70 7.99
N PHE A 78 4.73 -9.99 9.25
CA PHE A 78 5.71 -10.20 10.33
C PHE A 78 6.66 -11.37 10.04
N ASN A 79 6.16 -12.46 9.46
CA ASN A 79 6.99 -13.63 9.12
C ASN A 79 7.98 -13.33 8.00
N GLU A 80 7.58 -12.55 6.99
CA GLU A 80 8.47 -12.13 5.90
C GLU A 80 9.55 -11.17 6.40
N PHE A 81 9.18 -10.21 7.25
CA PHE A 81 10.15 -9.30 7.88
C PHE A 81 11.13 -10.03 8.82
N ALA A 82 10.69 -11.07 9.53
CA ALA A 82 11.56 -11.87 10.40
C ALA A 82 12.67 -12.63 9.63
N LYS A 83 12.57 -12.77 8.30
CA LYS A 83 13.62 -13.38 7.46
C LYS A 83 14.78 -12.40 7.19
N LEU A 84 14.56 -11.11 7.39
CA LEU A 84 15.56 -10.07 7.12
C LEU A 84 16.53 -9.98 8.29
N LYS A 85 17.84 -10.09 8.00
CA LYS A 85 18.88 -10.09 9.05
C LYS A 85 19.57 -8.75 9.20
N SER A 86 19.36 -7.85 8.24
CA SER A 86 20.09 -6.58 8.12
C SER A 86 19.29 -5.54 7.36
N GLY A 87 19.70 -4.27 7.49
CA GLY A 87 19.19 -3.19 6.65
C GLY A 87 19.50 -3.39 5.16
N ALA A 88 20.60 -4.06 4.81
CA ALA A 88 20.91 -4.39 3.42
C ALA A 88 19.92 -5.41 2.82
N ASP A 89 19.45 -6.38 3.62
CA ASP A 89 18.39 -7.30 3.20
C ASP A 89 17.07 -6.58 2.98
N PHE A 90 16.73 -5.65 3.88
CA PHE A 90 15.57 -4.79 3.70
C PHE A 90 15.68 -3.97 2.41
N ASN A 91 16.80 -3.28 2.17
CA ASN A 91 17.04 -2.50 0.95
C ASN A 91 16.90 -3.37 -0.31
N LYS A 92 17.37 -4.62 -0.24
CA LYS A 92 17.26 -5.57 -1.34
C LYS A 92 15.81 -5.96 -1.62
N VAL A 93 15.02 -6.24 -0.59
CA VAL A 93 13.57 -6.49 -0.71
C VAL A 93 12.82 -5.24 -1.18
N TYR A 94 13.13 -4.07 -0.64
CA TYR A 94 12.53 -2.80 -1.03
C TYR A 94 12.74 -2.49 -2.53
N ASN A 95 13.97 -2.68 -3.01
CA ASN A 95 14.29 -2.52 -4.43
C ASN A 95 13.59 -3.58 -5.30
N ALA A 96 13.49 -4.83 -4.83
CA ALA A 96 12.79 -5.90 -5.54
C ALA A 96 11.26 -5.71 -5.56
N PHE A 97 10.72 -5.05 -4.53
CA PHE A 97 9.31 -4.71 -4.45
C PHE A 97 8.90 -3.71 -5.51
N GLY A 98 9.73 -2.70 -5.78
CA GLY A 98 9.47 -1.71 -6.82
C GLY A 98 8.31 -0.77 -6.45
N LEU A 99 7.66 -0.21 -7.46
CA LEU A 99 6.37 0.44 -7.30
C LEU A 99 5.27 -0.54 -7.71
N ARG A 100 4.25 -0.71 -6.86
CA ARG A 100 3.13 -1.62 -7.12
C ARG A 100 1.80 -0.87 -7.08
N GLN A 101 0.86 -1.37 -7.86
CA GLN A 101 -0.49 -0.82 -7.92
C GLN A 101 -1.15 -0.98 -6.55
N TYR A 102 -1.69 0.11 -6.02
CA TYR A 102 -2.35 0.09 -4.74
C TYR A 102 -3.40 1.18 -4.67
N SER A 103 -4.56 0.83 -4.12
CA SER A 103 -5.65 1.74 -3.83
C SER A 103 -5.79 1.90 -2.33
N THR A 104 -5.85 3.12 -1.81
CA THR A 104 -6.13 3.36 -0.38
C THR A 104 -7.53 2.89 0.03
N THR A 105 -8.42 2.63 -0.92
CA THR A 105 -9.79 2.13 -0.67
C THR A 105 -9.89 0.62 -0.87
N TRP A 106 -9.21 0.09 -1.88
CA TRP A 106 -9.37 -1.31 -2.33
C TRP A 106 -8.09 -2.15 -2.18
N GLY A 107 -7.02 -1.59 -1.59
CA GLY A 107 -5.71 -2.22 -1.47
C GLY A 107 -5.12 -2.62 -2.82
N ASN A 108 -4.47 -3.78 -2.87
CA ASN A 108 -3.81 -4.29 -4.07
C ASN A 108 -4.77 -4.86 -5.16
N VAL A 109 -6.10 -4.86 -4.93
CA VAL A 109 -7.11 -5.30 -5.90
C VAL A 109 -7.85 -4.15 -6.59
N GLY A 110 -7.47 -2.90 -6.31
CA GLY A 110 -8.04 -1.73 -6.98
C GLY A 110 -7.80 -1.76 -8.49
N ASP A 111 -8.63 -1.03 -9.24
CA ASP A 111 -8.51 -0.90 -10.69
C ASP A 111 -7.64 0.31 -11.11
N PRO A 112 -7.21 0.42 -12.38
CA PRO A 112 -6.35 1.52 -12.85
C PRO A 112 -6.91 2.94 -12.65
N PHE A 113 -8.22 3.11 -12.48
CA PHE A 113 -8.83 4.43 -12.22
C PHE A 113 -8.85 4.79 -10.73
N THR A 114 -8.67 3.83 -9.83
CA THR A 114 -8.71 4.03 -8.38
C THR A 114 -7.41 3.70 -7.66
N SER A 115 -6.39 3.28 -8.42
CA SER A 115 -5.10 2.85 -7.88
C SER A 115 -3.96 3.69 -8.43
N GLU A 116 -2.99 3.97 -7.57
CA GLU A 116 -1.73 4.60 -7.92
C GLU A 116 -0.58 3.61 -7.68
N LYS A 117 0.63 3.97 -8.11
CA LYS A 117 1.81 3.12 -7.96
C LYS A 117 2.59 3.57 -6.73
N HIS A 118 2.54 2.75 -5.68
CA HIS A 118 3.15 3.05 -4.39
C HIS A 118 4.30 2.09 -4.07
N ASN A 119 5.27 2.57 -3.29
CA ASN A 119 6.37 1.74 -2.80
C ASN A 119 5.95 0.90 -1.57
N LEU A 120 6.82 -0.02 -1.14
CA LEU A 120 6.57 -0.95 -0.02
C LEU A 120 6.18 -0.21 1.27
N ILE A 121 6.84 0.91 1.57
CA ILE A 121 6.63 1.67 2.80
C ILE A 121 5.26 2.31 2.77
N THR A 122 4.93 3.03 1.69
CA THR A 122 3.63 3.69 1.53
C THR A 122 2.49 2.70 1.69
N ILE A 123 2.61 1.52 1.08
CA ILE A 123 1.59 0.46 1.18
C ILE A 123 1.49 -0.06 2.62
N LEU A 124 2.62 -0.37 3.29
CA LEU A 124 2.63 -0.79 4.69
C LEU A 124 2.00 0.25 5.62
N THR A 125 2.24 1.54 5.41
CA THR A 125 1.66 2.61 6.23
C THR A 125 0.14 2.69 6.09
N ASN A 126 -0.38 2.29 4.94
CA ASN A 126 -1.82 2.27 4.68
C ASN A 126 -2.48 0.99 5.22
N GLU A 127 -1.79 -0.14 5.15
CA GLU A 127 -2.33 -1.43 5.59
C GLU A 127 -2.19 -1.70 7.09
N LEU A 128 -1.11 -1.23 7.74
CA LEU A 128 -0.87 -1.49 9.16
C LEU A 128 -1.39 -0.34 10.03
N THR A 129 -1.95 -0.68 11.19
CA THR A 129 -2.26 0.31 12.24
C THR A 129 -0.99 0.88 12.86
N SER A 130 -1.08 2.03 13.52
CA SER A 130 0.07 2.61 14.24
C SER A 130 0.67 1.66 15.28
N LYS A 131 -0.14 0.79 15.89
CA LYS A 131 0.33 -0.22 16.85
C LYS A 131 1.17 -1.30 16.16
N GLU A 132 0.74 -1.77 14.99
CA GLU A 132 1.46 -2.78 14.21
C GLU A 132 2.73 -2.23 13.58
N GLN A 133 2.69 -1.00 13.06
CA GLN A 133 3.88 -0.31 12.56
C GLN A 133 4.94 -0.20 13.67
N ASN A 134 4.52 0.19 14.89
CA ASN A 134 5.41 0.24 16.05
C ASN A 134 5.97 -1.13 16.41
N LYS A 135 5.15 -2.18 16.38
CA LYS A 135 5.59 -3.56 16.62
C LYS A 135 6.61 -4.00 15.57
N LEU A 136 6.34 -3.73 14.30
CA LEU A 136 7.21 -4.09 13.19
C LEU A 136 8.56 -3.40 13.32
N ARG A 137 8.56 -2.10 13.64
CA ARG A 137 9.76 -1.30 13.91
C ARG A 137 10.55 -1.82 15.11
N ALA A 138 9.87 -2.15 16.22
CA ALA A 138 10.53 -2.69 17.41
C ALA A 138 11.21 -4.04 17.14
N SER A 139 10.61 -4.90 16.30
CA SER A 139 11.19 -6.19 15.92
C SER A 139 12.23 -6.09 14.81
N ASN A 140 12.29 -4.97 14.08
CA ASN A 140 13.18 -4.77 12.95
C ASN A 140 13.83 -3.38 13.06
N PRO A 141 14.93 -3.24 13.83
CA PRO A 141 15.56 -1.93 14.06
C PRO A 141 16.10 -1.27 12.79
N TYR A 142 16.19 -2.00 11.68
CA TYR A 142 16.63 -1.51 10.38
C TYR A 142 15.52 -0.86 9.54
N LEU A 143 14.25 -0.97 9.94
CA LEU A 143 13.11 -0.30 9.32
C LEU A 143 13.03 1.15 9.83
N SER A 144 13.76 2.08 9.19
CA SER A 144 13.82 3.50 9.58
C SER A 144 12.78 4.40 8.90
N ILE A 145 11.58 3.90 8.62
CA ILE A 145 10.73 4.41 7.52
C ILE A 145 9.28 4.72 7.91
N PHE A 146 9.00 4.76 9.21
CA PHE A 146 7.81 5.41 9.79
C PHE A 146 8.21 6.31 10.95
#